data_AF-W7BYI8-F1
#
_entry.id   AF-W7BYI8-F1
#
_cell.length_a   1.000
_cell.length_b   1.000
_cell.length_c   1.000
_cell.angle_alpha   90.00
_cell.angle_beta   90.00
_cell.angle_gamma   90.00
#
_symmetry.space_group_name_H-M   'P 1'
#
loop_
_entity.id
_entity.type
_entity.pdbx_description
1 polymer ?
#
loop_
_entity_poly.entity_id
_entity_poly.type
_entity_poly.pdbx_seq_one_letter_code
_entity_poly.pdbx_strand_id
1 'polypeptide(L)'
;MGFFVFGIGGALWVLFAGRIIEGITGGSISTIFAYFADITPPEQRTKYFGWVSAMAGAGSIMGPTIGGLLATNFGYTAPLYFGAIIALLNMIYGYFFMPESLNEKK
;
A
#
# COMPACT_ATOMS: atom_id res chain seq x y z
N MET A 1 -14.27 16.01 -22.73
CA MET A 1 -13.99 14.96 -23.74
C MET A 1 -13.51 13.65 -23.10
N GLY A 2 -12.38 13.61 -22.37
CA GLY A 2 -11.88 12.37 -21.74
C GLY A 2 -12.89 11.68 -20.80
N PHE A 3 -13.48 12.41 -19.86
CA PHE A 3 -14.55 11.90 -18.98
C PHE A 3 -15.79 11.39 -19.73
N PHE A 4 -16.05 11.94 -20.92
CA PHE A 4 -17.19 11.56 -21.77
C PHE A 4 -16.95 10.21 -22.46
N VAL A 5 -15.71 9.95 -22.89
CA VAL A 5 -15.29 8.66 -23.47
C VAL A 5 -15.20 7.58 -22.39
N PHE A 6 -14.73 7.92 -21.19
CA PHE A 6 -14.78 7.04 -20.02
C PHE A 6 -16.23 6.64 -19.67
N GLY A 7 -17.19 7.57 -19.82
CA GLY A 7 -18.65 7.39 -19.62
C GLY A 7 -19.29 6.27 -20.44
N ILE A 8 -18.78 6.01 -21.64
CA ILE A 8 -19.38 5.11 -22.64
C ILE A 8 -18.78 3.68 -22.55
N GLY A 9 -17.60 3.55 -21.95
CA GLY A 9 -16.91 2.27 -21.73
C GLY A 9 -17.41 1.54 -20.48
N GLY A 10 -17.83 0.29 -20.64
CA GLY A 10 -18.40 -0.53 -19.57
C GLY A 10 -17.51 -0.68 -18.33
N ALA A 11 -18.17 -0.78 -17.17
CA ALA A 11 -17.65 -0.98 -15.81
C ALA A 11 -16.94 0.21 -15.12
N LEU A 12 -17.28 1.46 -15.46
CA LEU A 12 -16.87 2.65 -14.69
C LEU A 12 -17.12 2.56 -13.18
N TRP A 13 -18.24 1.96 -12.79
CA TRP A 13 -18.59 1.78 -11.38
C TRP A 13 -17.55 0.95 -10.63
N VAL A 14 -16.87 -0.01 -11.29
CA VAL A 14 -15.79 -0.82 -10.70
C VAL A 14 -14.57 0.05 -10.42
N LEU A 15 -14.24 0.96 -11.33
CA LEU A 15 -13.14 1.92 -11.13
C LEU A 15 -13.45 2.88 -9.98
N PHE A 16 -14.68 3.38 -9.90
CA PHE A 16 -15.11 4.22 -8.77
C PHE A 16 -15.09 3.46 -7.45
N ALA A 17 -15.61 2.23 -7.41
CA ALA A 17 -15.57 1.38 -6.23
C ALA A 17 -14.12 1.12 -5.78
N GLY A 18 -13.22 0.80 -6.72
CA GLY A 18 -11.79 0.63 -6.45
C GLY A 18 -11.17 1.89 -5.84
N ARG A 19 -11.48 3.07 -6.37
CA ARG A 19 -10.96 4.35 -5.86
C ARG A 19 -11.50 4.73 -4.49
N ILE A 20 -12.75 4.40 -4.21
CA ILE A 20 -13.33 4.59 -2.87
C ILE A 20 -12.60 3.69 -1.86
N ILE A 21 -12.38 2.41 -2.20
CA ILE A 21 -11.64 1.48 -1.35
C ILE A 21 -10.21 1.99 -1.13
N GLU A 22 -9.49 2.36 -2.20
CA GLU A 22 -8.14 2.95 -2.10
C GLU A 22 -8.14 4.18 -1.19
N GLY A 23 -9.11 5.08 -1.34
CA GLY A 23 -9.24 6.28 -0.51
C GLY A 23 -9.44 5.97 0.97
N ILE A 24 -10.32 5.01 1.29
CA ILE A 24 -10.56 4.56 2.68
C ILE A 24 -9.28 3.94 3.26
N THR A 25 -8.54 3.17 2.46
CA THR A 25 -7.26 2.57 2.88
C THR A 25 -6.08 3.55 2.85
N GLY A 26 -6.25 4.77 2.34
CA GLY A 26 -5.16 5.73 2.15
C GLY A 26 -4.47 6.17 3.45
N GLY A 27 -5.13 5.99 4.60
CA GLY A 27 -4.58 6.33 5.92
C GLY A 27 -3.51 5.37 6.46
N SER A 28 -3.20 4.27 5.77
CA SER A 28 -2.29 3.23 6.28
C SER A 28 -0.90 3.75 6.64
N ILE A 29 -0.37 4.75 5.92
CA ILE A 29 0.95 5.32 6.22
C ILE A 29 0.95 5.96 7.62
N SER A 30 -0.08 6.74 7.96
CA SER A 30 -0.21 7.36 9.28
C SER A 30 -0.31 6.31 10.39
N THR A 31 -1.03 5.21 10.15
CA THR A 31 -1.11 4.07 11.08
C THR A 31 0.25 3.40 11.28
N ILE A 32 1.06 3.23 10.23
CA ILE A 32 2.41 2.68 10.33
C ILE A 32 3.31 3.56 11.21
N PHE A 33 3.26 4.89 11.02
CA PHE A 33 4.03 5.81 11.86
C PHE A 33 3.58 5.78 13.33
N ALA A 34 2.27 5.72 13.60
CA ALA A 34 1.75 5.57 14.96
C ALA A 34 2.21 4.25 15.60
N TYR A 35 2.08 3.14 14.87
CA TYR A 35 2.54 1.82 15.31
C TYR A 35 4.03 1.83 15.69
N PHE A 36 4.89 2.35 14.82
CA PHE A 36 6.32 2.46 15.12
C PHE A 36 6.63 3.43 16.27
N ALA A 37 5.82 4.46 16.46
CA ALA A 37 5.95 5.34 17.62
C ALA A 37 5.71 4.56 18.93
N ASP A 38 4.71 3.68 18.96
CA ASP A 38 4.32 2.94 20.16
C ASP A 38 5.33 1.86 20.54
N ILE A 39 5.89 1.13 19.55
CA ILE A 39 6.79 0.00 19.80
C ILE A 39 8.29 0.37 19.88
N THR A 40 8.67 1.59 19.48
CA THR A 40 10.08 2.00 19.36
C THR A 40 10.50 2.98 20.46
N PRO A 41 11.64 2.76 21.14
CA PRO A 41 12.22 3.71 22.10
C PRO A 41 12.43 5.11 21.49
N PRO A 42 12.21 6.20 22.26
CA PRO A 42 12.28 7.57 21.76
C PRO A 42 13.57 7.92 21.02
N GLU A 43 14.70 7.38 21.46
CA GLU A 43 16.03 7.66 20.92
C GLU A 43 16.21 7.08 19.50
N GLN A 44 15.44 6.05 19.15
CA GLN A 44 15.54 5.36 17.86
C GLN A 44 14.42 5.74 16.89
N ARG A 45 13.34 6.39 17.34
CA ARG A 45 12.16 6.71 16.51
C ARG A 45 12.52 7.44 15.22
N THR A 46 13.39 8.44 15.28
CA THR A 46 13.85 9.19 14.10
C THR A 46 14.49 8.28 13.05
N LYS A 47 15.25 7.27 13.47
CA LYS A 47 15.87 6.29 12.56
C LYS A 47 14.78 5.45 11.87
N TYR A 48 13.84 4.90 12.63
CA TYR A 48 12.76 4.07 12.05
C TYR A 48 11.83 4.87 11.14
N PHE A 49 11.48 6.11 11.51
CA PHE A 49 10.70 6.99 10.64
C PHE A 49 11.44 7.35 9.35
N GLY A 50 12.77 7.52 9.43
CA GLY A 50 13.64 7.65 8.27
C GLY A 50 13.59 6.42 7.36
N TRP A 51 13.63 5.21 7.92
CA TRP A 51 13.48 3.96 7.15
C TRP A 51 12.13 3.83 6.48
N VAL A 52 11.02 4.12 7.18
CA VAL A 52 9.67 4.11 6.59
C VAL A 52 9.60 5.07 5.40
N SER A 53 10.15 6.28 5.56
CA SER A 53 10.19 7.29 4.48
C SER A 53 11.07 6.85 3.30
N ALA A 54 12.23 6.23 3.58
CA ALA A 54 13.12 5.71 2.56
C ALA A 54 12.47 4.56 1.77
N MET A 55 11.76 3.65 2.45
CA MET A 55 11.02 2.57 1.80
C MET A 55 9.87 3.10 0.94
N ALA A 56 9.15 4.14 1.39
CA ALA A 56 8.10 4.77 0.59
C ALA A 56 8.67 5.39 -0.70
N GLY A 57 9.80 6.09 -0.60
CA GLY A 57 10.50 6.65 -1.77
C GLY A 57 11.02 5.57 -2.72
N ALA A 58 11.72 4.57 -2.18
CA ALA A 58 12.25 3.45 -2.97
C ALA A 58 11.13 2.65 -3.64
N GLY A 59 10.03 2.39 -2.95
CA GLY A 59 8.85 1.72 -3.49
C GLY A 59 8.20 2.51 -4.63
N SER A 60 8.17 3.84 -4.54
CA SER A 60 7.65 4.70 -5.61
C SER A 60 8.49 4.64 -6.90
N ILE A 61 9.79 4.35 -6.79
CA ILE A 61 10.68 4.19 -7.94
C ILE A 61 10.59 2.76 -8.49
N MET A 62 10.71 1.76 -7.61
CA MET A 62 10.71 0.35 -7.99
C MET A 62 9.35 -0.13 -8.50
N GLY A 63 8.25 0.40 -7.95
CA GLY A 63 6.89 0.00 -8.30
C GLY A 63 6.57 0.15 -9.79
N PRO A 64 6.71 1.34 -10.39
CA PRO A 64 6.50 1.54 -11.82
C PRO A 64 7.46 0.73 -12.69
N THR A 65 8.72 0.57 -12.29
CA THR A 65 9.71 -0.21 -13.05
C THR A 65 9.31 -1.69 -13.11
N ILE A 66 9.03 -2.31 -11.96
CA ILE A 66 8.63 -3.72 -11.88
C ILE A 66 7.27 -3.90 -12.55
N GLY A 67 6.32 -3.01 -12.29
CA GLY A 67 5.00 -3.04 -12.91
C GLY A 67 5.05 -2.92 -14.44
N GLY A 68 5.90 -2.06 -14.97
CA GLY A 68 6.09 -1.90 -16.43
C GLY A 68 6.69 -3.15 -17.08
N LEU A 69 7.68 -3.76 -16.44
CA LEU A 69 8.28 -5.02 -16.91
C LEU A 69 7.28 -6.17 -16.89
N LEU A 70 6.50 -6.30 -15.81
CA LEU A 70 5.43 -7.31 -15.70
C LEU A 70 4.34 -7.08 -16.75
N ALA A 71 3.92 -5.83 -16.97
CA ALA A 71 2.92 -5.49 -17.97
C ALA A 71 3.39 -5.84 -19.39
N THR A 72 4.68 -5.62 -19.69
CA THR A 72 5.25 -5.88 -21.02
C THR A 72 5.33 -7.38 -21.32
N ASN A 73 5.64 -8.21 -20.33
CA ASN A 73 5.89 -9.64 -20.54
C ASN A 73 4.65 -10.53 -20.30
N PHE A 74 3.73 -10.11 -19.42
CA PHE A 74 2.60 -10.93 -18.97
C PHE A 74 1.23 -10.24 -19.13
N GLY A 75 1.19 -9.04 -19.71
CA GLY A 75 -0.02 -8.27 -19.97
C GLY A 75 -0.42 -7.30 -18.85
N TYR A 76 -1.31 -6.35 -19.17
CA TYR A 76 -1.65 -5.21 -18.31
C TYR A 76 -2.29 -5.58 -16.96
N THR A 77 -2.81 -6.78 -16.81
CA THR A 77 -3.40 -7.26 -15.55
C THR A 77 -2.38 -7.90 -14.61
N ALA A 78 -1.22 -8.32 -15.10
CA ALA A 78 -0.21 -9.00 -14.30
C ALA A 78 0.32 -8.16 -13.12
N PRO A 79 0.60 -6.85 -13.26
CA PRO A 79 1.04 -6.02 -12.13
C PRO A 79 -0.02 -5.92 -11.01
N LEU A 80 -1.31 -5.93 -11.38
CA LEU A 80 -2.41 -5.86 -10.41
C LEU A 80 -2.45 -7.12 -9.55
N TYR A 81 -2.39 -8.30 -10.16
CA TYR A 81 -2.35 -9.56 -9.42
C TYR A 81 -1.06 -9.71 -8.59
N PHE A 82 0.08 -9.28 -9.13
CA PHE A 82 1.34 -9.29 -8.40
C PHE A 82 1.29 -8.42 -7.14
N GLY A 83 0.77 -7.19 -7.25
CA GLY A 83 0.56 -6.30 -6.11
C GLY A 83 -0.40 -6.91 -5.08
N ALA A 84 -1.51 -7.51 -5.53
CA ALA A 84 -2.48 -8.16 -4.65
C ALA A 84 -1.87 -9.34 -3.87
N ILE A 85 -1.03 -10.16 -4.49
CA ILE A 85 -0.33 -11.27 -3.83
C ILE A 85 0.63 -10.72 -2.77
N ILE A 86 1.42 -9.70 -3.10
CA ILE A 86 2.33 -9.07 -2.13
C ILE A 86 1.57 -8.48 -0.94
N ALA A 87 0.45 -7.81 -1.19
CA ALA A 87 -0.40 -7.26 -0.13
C ALA A 87 -0.96 -8.37 0.77
N LEU A 88 -1.42 -9.48 0.18
CA LEU A 88 -1.94 -10.62 0.93
C LEU A 88 -0.85 -11.28 1.79
N LEU A 89 0.36 -11.46 1.24
CA LEU A 89 1.49 -12.00 1.99
C LEU A 89 1.88 -11.09 3.17
N ASN A 90 1.90 -9.77 2.96
CA ASN A 90 2.15 -8.81 4.04
C ASN A 90 1.06 -8.84 5.11
N MET A 91 -0.20 -9.00 4.71
CA MET A 91 -1.32 -9.14 5.67
C MET A 91 -1.18 -10.40 6.52
N ILE A 92 -0.87 -11.55 5.89
CA ILE A 92 -0.64 -12.81 6.59
C ILE A 92 0.56 -12.68 7.54
N TYR A 93 1.67 -12.11 7.06
CA TYR A 93 2.85 -11.89 7.88
C TYR A 93 2.55 -10.97 9.07
N GLY A 94 1.86 -9.86 8.84
CA GLY A 94 1.45 -8.93 9.89
C GLY A 94 0.59 -9.60 10.94
N TYR A 95 -0.37 -10.43 10.52
CA TYR A 95 -1.26 -11.16 11.43
C TYR A 95 -0.50 -12.12 12.37
N PHE A 96 0.56 -12.78 11.92
CA PHE A 96 1.30 -13.75 12.74
C PHE A 96 2.49 -13.16 13.51
N PHE A 97 3.14 -12.13 12.99
CA PHE A 97 4.44 -11.66 13.50
C PHE A 97 4.43 -10.23 14.06
N MET A 98 3.42 -9.40 13.79
CA MET A 98 3.42 -8.04 14.36
C MET A 98 2.97 -8.08 15.83
N PRO A 99 3.80 -7.59 16.76
CA PRO A 99 3.38 -7.40 18.14
C PRO A 99 2.25 -6.37 18.21
N GLU A 100 1.35 -6.54 19.17
CA GLU A 100 0.26 -5.62 19.39
C GLU A 100 0.81 -4.25 19.85
N SER A 101 0.50 -3.17 19.12
CA SER A 101 1.03 -1.84 19.43
C SER A 101 0.33 -1.16 20.61
N LEU A 102 -0.92 -1.52 20.88
CA LEU A 102 -1.66 -1.02 22.03
C LEU A 102 -1.74 -2.12 23.08
N ASN A 103 -1.13 -1.90 24.25
CA ASN A 103 -1.56 -2.64 25.43
C ASN A 103 -3.00 -2.22 25.75
N GLU A 104 -3.95 -3.16 25.76
CA GLU A 104 -5.21 -3.01 26.50
C GLU A 104 -4.87 -2.82 27.99
N LYS A 105 -4.50 -1.61 28.40
CA LYS A 105 -4.52 -1.10 29.79
C LYS A 105 -3.94 0.32 29.88
N LYS A 106 -4.84 1.30 29.83
CA LYS A 106 -5.27 1.98 31.06
C LYS A 106 -6.56 2.77 30.84
#